data_AF-A0A4P6TKG0-F1
#
_entry.id   AF-A0A4P6TKG0-F1
#
_cell.length_a   1.000
_cell.length_b   1.000
_cell.length_c   1.000
_cell.angle_alpha   90.00
_cell.angle_beta   90.00
_cell.angle_gamma   90.00
#
_symmetry.space_group_name_H-M   'P 1'
#
loop_
_entity.id
_entity.type
_entity.pdbx_description
1 polymer ?
#
loop_
_entity_poly.entity_id
_entity_poly.type
_entity_poly.pdbx_seq_one_letter_code
_entity_poly.pdbx_strand_id
1 'polypeptide(L)'
;MSQPPSRIKLPGRFLRVGEQVPVDVYAKNGFLLLKKGHYVLTPEQRERLMDVAHGDVEEVAVRLERERLDRAAQREREAAASSPKNPLVEAGFMAGRLEAVLLHGLAVPGLAGRLEDMAEELIQLTQRFRDGMLASLFLLPVKSHSFRVATLLALLGRRQGMEPARLKSLVGAGLSMNVAISQLLNQLASQRQPMSLPQQEEMVAHPVLGSAILREAGVTDEHWHLLVQTHHEQDDGQGYPAGLHADEIHPDARLLGLVDLLCEQFYSDAALLPSQVMASLFRGELGQFPPALVSLLIKEMGIYPPGSFVRLASHEIGVVTHSGEKANQPRVAALRKVDGPPYADVLLRDSRQPAYRVVEPVAAATAAVKPAYLTRLWTSRLG
;
A
#
# COMPACT_ATOMS: atom_id res chain seq x y z
N MET A 1 17.91 -39.04 -49.75
CA MET A 1 18.38 -37.73 -50.28
C MET A 1 17.46 -36.67 -49.68
N SER A 2 17.95 -35.89 -48.72
CA SER A 2 17.16 -34.78 -48.15
C SER A 2 16.96 -33.71 -49.22
N GLN A 3 15.72 -33.23 -49.38
CA GLN A 3 15.44 -32.07 -50.22
C GLN A 3 16.32 -30.89 -49.77
N PRO A 4 16.87 -30.08 -50.70
CA PRO A 4 17.63 -28.91 -50.31
C PRO A 4 16.75 -28.01 -49.42
N PRO A 5 17.28 -27.50 -48.30
CA PRO A 5 16.50 -26.67 -47.40
C PRO A 5 15.91 -25.48 -48.16
N SER A 6 14.62 -25.22 -47.94
CA SER A 6 13.93 -24.06 -48.49
C SER A 6 14.54 -22.80 -47.86
N ARG A 7 14.87 -21.80 -48.68
CA ARG A 7 15.57 -20.58 -48.25
C ARG A 7 14.73 -19.34 -48.49
N ILE A 8 14.77 -18.41 -47.53
CA ILE A 8 14.05 -17.13 -47.59
C ILE A 8 15.02 -15.97 -47.43
N LYS A 9 14.72 -14.83 -48.07
CA LYS A 9 15.50 -13.61 -47.92
C LYS A 9 15.55 -13.20 -46.44
N LEU A 10 16.75 -12.91 -45.94
CA LEU A 10 16.93 -12.53 -44.54
C LEU A 10 16.39 -11.13 -44.26
N PRO A 11 15.64 -10.93 -43.16
CA PRO A 11 15.27 -9.61 -42.72
C PRO A 11 16.51 -8.77 -42.42
N GLY A 12 16.55 -7.52 -42.90
CA GLY A 12 17.71 -6.62 -42.71
C GLY A 12 18.05 -6.34 -41.24
N ARG A 13 17.14 -6.62 -40.30
CA ARG A 13 17.40 -6.54 -38.85
C ARG A 13 18.34 -7.63 -38.31
N PHE A 14 18.54 -8.73 -39.02
CA PHE A 14 19.48 -9.80 -38.64
C PHE A 14 20.92 -9.52 -39.11
N LEU A 15 21.11 -8.45 -39.90
CA LEU A 15 22.39 -8.06 -40.48
C LEU A 15 22.76 -6.67 -39.96
N ARG A 16 23.09 -6.56 -38.66
CA ARG A 16 23.48 -5.30 -38.03
C ARG A 16 24.99 -5.25 -37.85
N VAL A 17 25.59 -4.12 -38.24
CA VAL A 17 27.04 -3.91 -38.09
C VAL A 17 27.41 -3.96 -36.61
N GLY A 18 28.45 -4.72 -36.27
CA GLY A 18 28.90 -4.94 -34.90
C GLY A 18 28.13 -6.03 -34.14
N GLU A 19 27.08 -6.63 -34.72
CA GLU A 19 26.31 -7.72 -34.10
C GLU A 19 26.57 -9.06 -34.80
N GLN A 20 26.37 -10.15 -34.06
CA GLN A 20 26.43 -11.51 -34.60
C GLN A 20 25.18 -11.84 -35.41
N VAL A 21 25.35 -12.55 -36.53
CA VAL A 21 24.22 -13.06 -37.30
C VAL A 21 23.54 -14.20 -36.51
N PRO A 22 22.20 -14.14 -36.32
CA PRO A 22 21.49 -15.08 -35.45
C PRO A 22 21.21 -16.45 -36.09
N VAL A 23 21.48 -16.59 -37.39
CA VAL A 23 21.26 -17.78 -38.21
C VAL A 23 22.35 -17.89 -39.27
N ASP A 24 22.49 -19.04 -39.92
CA ASP A 24 23.38 -19.17 -41.07
C ASP A 24 22.87 -18.35 -42.26
N VAL A 25 23.78 -17.62 -42.90
CA VAL A 25 23.52 -16.72 -44.02
C VAL A 25 24.10 -17.30 -45.29
N TYR A 26 23.25 -17.48 -46.30
CA TYR A 26 23.60 -18.06 -47.58
C TYR A 26 23.31 -17.12 -48.74
N ALA A 27 24.01 -17.30 -49.86
CA ALA A 27 23.65 -16.75 -51.15
C ALA A 27 22.48 -17.54 -51.78
N LYS A 28 21.78 -16.89 -52.73
CA LYS A 28 20.66 -17.49 -53.48
C LYS A 28 21.02 -18.82 -54.17
N ASN A 29 22.27 -18.98 -54.56
CA ASN A 29 22.77 -20.14 -55.30
C ASN A 29 23.25 -21.31 -54.42
N GLY A 30 23.22 -21.21 -53.10
CA GLY A 30 23.65 -22.34 -52.25
C GLY A 30 24.75 -21.99 -51.24
N PHE A 31 25.67 -21.10 -51.60
CA PHE A 31 26.91 -20.90 -50.85
C PHE A 31 26.70 -20.22 -49.49
N LEU A 32 27.37 -20.73 -48.45
CA LEU A 32 27.40 -20.11 -47.13
C LEU A 32 28.25 -18.83 -47.19
N LEU A 33 27.66 -17.70 -46.79
CA LEU A 33 28.30 -16.38 -46.76
C LEU A 33 28.79 -16.03 -45.34
N LEU A 34 27.96 -16.28 -44.33
CA LEU A 34 28.30 -16.12 -42.92
C LEU A 34 27.65 -17.23 -42.11
N LYS A 35 28.41 -17.79 -41.16
CA LYS A 35 27.88 -18.77 -40.22
C LYS A 35 27.27 -18.06 -39.01
N LYS A 36 26.20 -18.62 -38.46
CA LYS A 36 25.60 -18.21 -37.18
C LYS A 36 26.67 -17.91 -36.13
N GLY A 37 26.51 -16.80 -35.42
CA GLY A 37 27.47 -16.32 -34.42
C GLY A 37 28.63 -15.48 -34.98
N HIS A 38 28.75 -15.35 -36.31
CA HIS A 38 29.75 -14.46 -36.91
C HIS A 38 29.24 -13.02 -37.02
N TYR A 39 30.15 -12.06 -36.97
CA TYR A 39 29.80 -10.65 -36.98
C TYR A 39 29.64 -10.09 -38.39
N VAL A 40 28.72 -9.13 -38.54
CA VAL A 40 28.74 -8.20 -39.67
C VAL A 40 29.69 -7.06 -39.29
N LEU A 41 30.83 -6.95 -39.97
CA LEU A 41 31.94 -6.11 -39.53
C LEU A 41 31.85 -4.66 -40.02
N THR A 42 31.36 -4.45 -41.25
CA THR A 42 31.32 -3.10 -41.85
C THR A 42 29.96 -2.76 -42.49
N PRO A 43 29.63 -1.47 -42.65
CA PRO A 43 28.43 -1.04 -43.39
C PRO A 43 28.38 -1.54 -44.83
N GLU A 44 29.51 -1.57 -45.54
CA GLU A 44 29.60 -2.07 -46.91
C GLU A 44 29.34 -3.58 -46.97
N GLN A 45 29.83 -4.33 -45.98
CA GLN A 45 29.55 -5.75 -45.85
C GLN A 45 28.04 -5.98 -45.61
N ARG A 46 27.43 -5.17 -44.74
CA ARG A 46 25.99 -5.22 -44.48
C ARG A 46 25.17 -4.97 -45.75
N GLU A 47 25.51 -3.93 -46.51
CA GLU A 47 24.80 -3.58 -47.74
C GLU A 47 24.86 -4.71 -48.76
N ARG A 48 26.05 -5.27 -49.00
CA ARG A 48 26.21 -6.46 -49.86
C ARG A 48 25.37 -7.63 -49.39
N LEU A 49 25.35 -7.91 -48.09
CA LEU A 49 24.54 -8.99 -47.53
C LEU A 49 23.04 -8.72 -47.70
N MET A 50 22.55 -7.50 -47.57
CA MET A 50 21.11 -7.19 -47.70
C MET A 50 20.52 -7.59 -49.06
N ASP A 51 21.35 -7.62 -50.12
CA ASP A 51 20.91 -7.98 -51.46
C ASP A 51 20.87 -9.50 -51.68
N VAL A 52 21.83 -10.23 -51.13
CA VAL A 52 22.06 -11.64 -51.47
C VAL A 52 21.75 -12.63 -50.33
N ALA A 53 21.59 -12.15 -49.10
CA ALA A 53 21.47 -12.97 -47.90
C ALA A 53 20.12 -13.68 -47.79
N HIS A 54 20.17 -15.01 -47.71
CA HIS A 54 19.07 -15.90 -47.46
C HIS A 54 19.38 -16.78 -46.25
N GLY A 55 18.37 -17.13 -45.47
CA GLY A 55 18.48 -18.05 -44.35
C GLY A 55 17.60 -19.27 -44.60
N ASP A 56 17.85 -20.34 -43.85
CA ASP A 56 16.95 -21.48 -43.81
C ASP A 56 15.56 -21.05 -43.30
N VAL A 57 14.49 -21.46 -43.99
CA VAL A 57 13.12 -21.04 -43.67
C VAL A 57 12.74 -21.41 -42.24
N GLU A 58 13.09 -22.62 -41.78
CA GLU A 58 12.73 -23.11 -40.47
C GLU A 58 13.54 -22.40 -39.37
N GLU A 59 14.86 -22.24 -39.59
CA GLU A 59 15.71 -21.55 -38.63
C GLU A 59 15.34 -20.06 -38.48
N VAL A 60 15.04 -19.38 -39.60
CA VAL A 60 14.60 -17.99 -39.61
C VAL A 60 13.24 -17.84 -38.93
N ALA A 61 12.29 -18.76 -39.18
CA ALA A 61 10.97 -18.74 -38.56
C ALA A 61 11.06 -18.93 -37.04
N VAL A 62 11.82 -19.91 -36.56
CA VAL A 62 12.04 -20.17 -35.12
C VAL A 62 12.66 -18.94 -34.45
N ARG A 63 13.64 -18.29 -35.09
CA ARG A 63 14.28 -17.09 -34.54
C ARG A 63 13.31 -15.90 -34.46
N LEU A 64 12.51 -15.68 -35.50
CA LEU A 64 11.53 -14.61 -35.53
C LEU A 64 10.44 -14.79 -34.47
N GLU A 65 9.98 -16.02 -34.24
CA GLU A 65 9.00 -16.31 -33.20
C GLU A 65 9.57 -16.10 -31.80
N ARG A 66 10.81 -16.52 -31.56
CA ARG A 66 11.50 -16.24 -30.29
C ARG A 66 11.65 -14.74 -30.02
N GLU A 67 12.05 -13.94 -31.01
CA GLU A 67 12.12 -12.48 -30.86
C GLU A 67 10.74 -11.84 -30.61
N ARG A 68 9.67 -12.41 -31.19
CA ARG A 68 8.30 -11.96 -30.93
C ARG A 68 7.90 -12.21 -29.48
N LEU A 69 8.18 -13.41 -28.96
CA LEU A 69 7.90 -13.80 -27.58
C LEU A 69 8.72 -12.95 -26.59
N ASP A 70 10.01 -12.75 -26.83
CA ASP A 70 10.88 -11.92 -25.98
C ASP A 70 10.40 -10.46 -25.92
N ARG A 71 10.00 -9.90 -27.06
CA ARG A 71 9.42 -8.53 -27.11
C ARG A 71 8.06 -8.45 -26.44
N ALA A 72 7.22 -9.48 -26.54
CA ALA A 72 5.94 -9.53 -25.85
C ALA A 72 6.15 -9.58 -24.33
N ALA A 73 7.04 -10.44 -23.85
CA ALA A 73 7.40 -10.54 -22.44
C ALA A 73 8.04 -9.25 -21.90
N GLN A 74 8.89 -8.58 -22.70
CA GLN A 74 9.46 -7.29 -22.32
C GLN A 74 8.39 -6.19 -22.24
N ARG A 75 7.47 -6.12 -23.21
CA ARG A 75 6.34 -5.19 -23.16
C ARG A 75 5.42 -5.47 -21.98
N GLU A 76 5.22 -6.72 -21.61
CA GLU A 76 4.43 -7.11 -20.45
C GLU A 76 5.12 -6.68 -19.14
N ARG A 77 6.45 -6.85 -19.03
CA ARG A 77 7.24 -6.37 -17.89
C ARG A 77 7.23 -4.84 -17.79
N GLU A 78 7.40 -4.14 -18.90
CA GLU A 78 7.33 -2.68 -18.97
C GLU A 78 5.92 -2.17 -18.66
N ALA A 79 4.87 -2.86 -19.13
CA ALA A 79 3.48 -2.57 -18.80
C ALA A 79 3.19 -2.78 -17.30
N ALA A 80 3.67 -3.87 -16.70
CA ALA A 80 3.53 -4.14 -15.28
C ALA A 80 4.29 -3.11 -14.42
N ALA A 81 5.48 -2.69 -14.84
CA ALA A 81 6.25 -1.64 -14.18
C ALA A 81 5.63 -0.23 -14.33
N SER A 82 4.87 0.01 -15.40
CA SER A 82 4.21 1.30 -15.70
C SER A 82 2.75 1.39 -15.24
N SER A 83 2.18 0.32 -14.70
CA SER A 83 0.80 0.32 -14.21
C SER A 83 0.67 1.36 -13.07
N PRO A 84 -0.29 2.30 -13.14
CA PRO A 84 -0.45 3.28 -12.08
C PRO A 84 -0.83 2.55 -10.78
N LYS A 85 0.15 2.42 -9.88
CA LYS A 85 -0.05 1.83 -8.55
C LYS A 85 -1.18 2.58 -7.86
N ASN A 86 -2.21 1.84 -7.52
CA ASN A 86 -3.37 2.37 -6.82
C ASN A 86 -3.16 2.14 -5.33
N PRO A 87 -3.11 3.20 -4.50
CA PRO A 87 -2.80 3.05 -3.08
C PRO A 87 -3.79 2.16 -2.34
N LEU A 88 -5.07 2.15 -2.72
CA LEU A 88 -6.06 1.25 -2.11
C LEU A 88 -5.77 -0.22 -2.45
N VAL A 89 -5.29 -0.49 -3.66
CA VAL A 89 -4.94 -1.85 -4.09
C VAL A 89 -3.65 -2.31 -3.41
N GLU A 90 -2.60 -1.48 -3.41
CA GLU A 90 -1.34 -1.80 -2.73
C GLU A 90 -1.55 -2.00 -1.22
N ALA A 91 -2.34 -1.13 -0.57
CA ALA A 91 -2.71 -1.27 0.84
C ALA A 91 -3.47 -2.56 1.11
N GLY A 92 -4.44 -2.93 0.25
CA GLY A 92 -5.17 -4.18 0.38
C GLY A 92 -4.27 -5.42 0.29
N PHE A 93 -3.33 -5.44 -0.66
CA PHE A 93 -2.35 -6.52 -0.78
C PHE A 93 -1.42 -6.61 0.43
N MET A 94 -0.91 -5.47 0.89
CA MET A 94 -0.02 -5.40 2.05
C MET A 94 -0.73 -5.87 3.32
N ALA A 95 -1.97 -5.44 3.54
CA ALA A 95 -2.75 -5.86 4.69
C ALA A 95 -3.01 -7.38 4.71
N GLY A 96 -3.35 -7.97 3.56
CA GLY A 96 -3.53 -9.42 3.44
C GLY A 96 -2.24 -10.20 3.67
N ARG A 97 -1.11 -9.68 3.16
CA ARG A 97 0.23 -10.23 3.46
C ARG A 97 0.54 -10.16 4.95
N LEU A 98 0.24 -9.03 5.61
CA LEU A 98 0.51 -8.84 7.03
C LEU A 98 -0.29 -9.82 7.87
N GLU A 99 -1.59 -9.96 7.59
CA GLU A 99 -2.46 -10.91 8.29
C GLU A 99 -1.94 -12.35 8.16
N ALA A 100 -1.53 -12.78 6.96
CA ALA A 100 -0.94 -14.09 6.75
C ALA A 100 0.37 -14.28 7.55
N VAL A 101 1.21 -13.25 7.62
CA VAL A 101 2.48 -13.28 8.38
C VAL A 101 2.20 -13.37 9.89
N LEU A 102 1.30 -12.55 10.42
CA LEU A 102 0.99 -12.49 11.85
C LEU A 102 0.28 -13.76 12.34
N LEU A 103 -0.66 -14.33 11.55
CA LEU A 103 -1.37 -15.55 11.93
C LEU A 103 -0.47 -16.79 11.97
N HIS A 104 0.60 -16.80 11.19
CA HIS A 104 1.55 -17.90 11.11
C HIS A 104 2.86 -17.65 11.88
N GLY A 105 3.02 -16.47 12.51
CA GLY A 105 4.08 -16.13 13.47
C GLY A 105 5.44 -16.79 13.22
N LEU A 106 5.95 -17.48 14.26
CA LEU A 106 7.25 -18.19 14.24
C LEU A 106 7.36 -19.29 13.17
N ALA A 107 6.27 -19.74 12.56
CA ALA A 107 6.31 -20.71 11.46
C ALA A 107 6.71 -20.07 10.12
N VAL A 108 6.79 -18.73 10.04
CA VAL A 108 7.23 -17.99 8.85
C VAL A 108 8.75 -17.82 8.88
N PRO A 109 9.50 -18.44 7.95
CA PRO A 109 10.94 -18.23 7.88
C PRO A 109 11.27 -16.77 7.56
N GLY A 110 12.21 -16.20 8.34
CA GLY A 110 12.67 -14.83 8.16
C GLY A 110 11.62 -13.77 8.53
N LEU A 111 10.79 -14.03 9.55
CA LEU A 111 9.75 -13.11 10.00
C LEU A 111 10.27 -11.68 10.24
N ALA A 112 11.41 -11.52 10.92
CA ALA A 112 12.00 -10.20 11.17
C ALA A 112 12.26 -9.41 9.87
N GLY A 113 12.99 -10.01 8.93
CA GLY A 113 13.27 -9.36 7.63
C GLY A 113 11.99 -9.03 6.85
N ARG A 114 10.97 -9.88 6.91
CA ARG A 114 9.67 -9.60 6.27
C ARG A 114 8.96 -8.41 6.92
N LEU A 115 8.97 -8.30 8.24
CA LEU A 115 8.35 -7.17 8.95
C LEU A 115 9.12 -5.87 8.66
N GLU A 116 10.45 -5.92 8.62
CA GLU A 116 11.29 -4.77 8.24
C GLU A 116 11.03 -4.31 6.80
N ASP A 117 10.97 -5.23 5.85
CA ASP A 117 10.64 -4.94 4.44
C ASP A 117 9.24 -4.33 4.33
N MET A 118 8.27 -4.86 5.06
CA MET A 118 6.90 -4.35 5.06
C MET A 118 6.78 -2.96 5.69
N ALA A 119 7.54 -2.69 6.77
CA ALA A 119 7.59 -1.36 7.37
C ALA A 119 8.14 -0.32 6.38
N GLU A 120 9.21 -0.68 5.66
CA GLU A 120 9.84 0.18 4.67
C GLU A 120 8.95 0.41 3.45
N GLU A 121 8.30 -0.66 2.94
CA GLU A 121 7.31 -0.59 1.87
C GLU A 121 6.15 0.34 2.25
N LEU A 122 5.63 0.23 3.49
CA LEU A 122 4.53 1.05 3.98
C LEU A 122 4.93 2.54 4.11
N ILE A 123 6.13 2.82 4.63
CA ILE A 123 6.67 4.18 4.69
C ILE A 123 6.77 4.78 3.29
N GLN A 124 7.28 4.02 2.30
CA GLN A 124 7.37 4.48 0.91
C GLN A 124 5.99 4.72 0.29
N LEU A 125 5.00 3.85 0.57
CA LEU A 125 3.62 4.02 0.08
C LEU A 125 2.98 5.28 0.66
N THR A 126 3.11 5.54 1.96
CA THR A 126 2.57 6.76 2.59
C THR A 126 3.30 8.02 2.11
N GLN A 127 4.57 7.91 1.73
CA GLN A 127 5.31 8.99 1.07
C GLN A 127 4.79 9.30 -0.31
N ARG A 128 4.54 8.27 -1.11
CA ARG A 128 4.10 8.42 -2.50
C ARG A 128 2.63 8.78 -2.62
N PHE A 129 1.79 8.25 -1.71
CA PHE A 129 0.33 8.29 -1.83
C PHE A 129 -0.36 8.65 -0.51
N ARG A 130 0.09 9.72 0.16
CA ARG A 130 -0.43 10.17 1.46
C ARG A 130 -1.96 10.08 1.59
N ASP A 131 -2.69 10.81 0.73
CA ASP A 131 -4.16 10.88 0.82
C ASP A 131 -4.83 9.55 0.46
N GLY A 132 -4.23 8.78 -0.46
CA GLY A 132 -4.73 7.45 -0.81
C GLY A 132 -4.55 6.43 0.32
N MET A 133 -3.46 6.53 1.09
CA MET A 133 -3.23 5.71 2.28
C MET A 133 -4.17 6.10 3.42
N LEU A 134 -4.44 7.40 3.63
CA LEU A 134 -5.50 7.84 4.55
C LEU A 134 -6.87 7.28 4.14
N ALA A 135 -7.23 7.37 2.86
CA ALA A 135 -8.46 6.81 2.34
C ALA A 135 -8.52 5.28 2.50
N SER A 136 -7.37 4.60 2.42
CA SER A 136 -7.29 3.14 2.59
C SER A 136 -7.74 2.68 3.97
N LEU A 137 -7.55 3.51 4.99
CA LEU A 137 -8.06 3.23 6.33
C LEU A 137 -9.60 3.09 6.23
N PHE A 138 -10.29 4.12 5.76
CA PHE A 138 -11.76 4.16 5.85
C PHE A 138 -12.50 3.37 4.77
N LEU A 139 -11.88 3.16 3.61
CA LEU A 139 -12.56 2.58 2.45
C LEU A 139 -12.30 1.10 2.24
N LEU A 140 -11.18 0.57 2.75
CA LEU A 140 -10.89 -0.84 2.58
C LEU A 140 -11.57 -1.65 3.68
N PRO A 141 -12.22 -2.79 3.33
CA PRO A 141 -12.69 -3.76 4.31
C PRO A 141 -11.51 -4.60 4.85
N VAL A 142 -10.35 -3.98 5.06
CA VAL A 142 -9.16 -4.63 5.62
C VAL A 142 -9.45 -4.95 7.07
N LYS A 143 -9.39 -6.22 7.49
CA LYS A 143 -9.59 -6.61 8.89
C LYS A 143 -8.36 -6.43 9.77
N SER A 144 -7.19 -6.22 9.18
CA SER A 144 -5.95 -6.08 9.91
C SER A 144 -5.88 -4.74 10.66
N HIS A 145 -6.06 -4.81 11.98
CA HIS A 145 -5.91 -3.67 12.89
C HIS A 145 -4.49 -3.12 12.89
N SER A 146 -3.48 -3.99 13.03
CA SER A 146 -2.06 -3.63 13.00
C SER A 146 -1.66 -2.89 11.72
N PHE A 147 -2.23 -3.26 10.57
CA PHE A 147 -1.98 -2.53 9.32
C PHE A 147 -2.47 -1.08 9.38
N ARG A 148 -3.67 -0.84 9.94
CA ARG A 148 -4.24 0.51 10.05
C ARG A 148 -3.42 1.36 11.01
N VAL A 149 -3.06 0.79 12.16
CA VAL A 149 -2.20 1.42 13.16
C VAL A 149 -0.86 1.82 12.54
N ALA A 150 -0.15 0.87 11.92
CA ALA A 150 1.13 1.13 11.27
C ALA A 150 1.03 2.19 10.15
N THR A 151 -0.05 2.17 9.36
CA THR A 151 -0.28 3.15 8.29
C THR A 151 -0.41 4.56 8.87
N LEU A 152 -1.20 4.72 9.93
CA LEU A 152 -1.39 6.02 10.57
C LEU A 152 -0.12 6.51 11.28
N LEU A 153 0.65 5.62 11.90
CA LEU A 153 1.96 5.96 12.47
C LEU A 153 2.97 6.40 11.41
N ALA A 154 3.01 5.72 10.26
CA ALA A 154 3.87 6.11 9.15
C ALA A 154 3.55 7.53 8.65
N LEU A 155 2.26 7.88 8.57
CA LEU A 155 1.81 9.23 8.20
C LEU A 155 2.20 10.27 9.26
N LEU A 156 1.94 9.99 10.54
CA LEU A 156 2.20 10.90 11.66
C LEU A 156 3.70 11.13 11.91
N GLY A 157 4.49 10.05 11.93
CA GLY A 157 5.93 10.14 12.15
C GLY A 157 6.63 10.90 11.02
N ARG A 158 6.18 10.72 9.76
CA ARG A 158 6.65 11.56 8.64
C ARG A 158 6.27 13.02 8.79
N ARG A 159 5.03 13.30 9.23
CA ARG A 159 4.59 14.68 9.48
C ARG A 159 5.42 15.36 10.56
N GLN A 160 5.82 14.61 11.59
CA GLN A 160 6.68 15.11 12.66
C GLN A 160 8.14 15.30 12.22
N GLY A 161 8.53 14.76 11.05
CA GLY A 161 9.91 14.78 10.60
C GLY A 161 10.81 13.82 11.38
N MET A 162 10.26 12.67 11.81
CA MET A 162 11.06 11.64 12.50
C MET A 162 12.20 11.15 11.62
N GLU A 163 13.35 10.87 12.25
CA GLU A 163 14.48 10.22 11.59
C GLU A 163 14.08 8.86 11.00
N PRO A 164 14.62 8.47 9.82
CA PRO A 164 14.19 7.26 9.11
C PRO A 164 14.26 5.98 9.95
N ALA A 165 15.33 5.79 10.73
CA ALA A 165 15.49 4.61 11.58
C ALA A 165 14.41 4.56 12.67
N ARG A 166 14.20 5.67 13.39
CA ARG A 166 13.16 5.79 14.43
C ARG A 166 11.75 5.56 13.86
N LEU A 167 11.48 6.10 12.68
CA LEU A 167 10.21 5.87 11.99
C LEU A 167 10.03 4.39 11.62
N LYS A 168 11.08 3.73 11.12
CA LYS A 168 11.04 2.29 10.80
C LYS A 168 10.73 1.46 12.04
N SER A 169 11.35 1.75 13.20
CA SER A 169 11.05 1.08 14.47
C SER A 169 9.59 1.29 14.90
N LEU A 170 9.07 2.52 14.81
CA LEU A 170 7.68 2.84 15.17
C LEU A 170 6.66 2.13 14.27
N VAL A 171 6.89 2.15 12.96
CA VAL A 171 6.00 1.49 11.99
C VAL A 171 6.08 -0.03 12.16
N GLY A 172 7.29 -0.57 12.37
CA GLY A 172 7.51 -1.96 12.70
C GLY A 172 6.71 -2.38 13.93
N ALA A 173 6.81 -1.62 15.02
CA ALA A 173 6.05 -1.86 16.25
C ALA A 173 4.55 -1.88 15.97
N GLY A 174 4.02 -0.91 15.23
CA GLY A 174 2.61 -0.89 14.84
C GLY A 174 2.17 -2.10 14.00
N LEU A 175 3.05 -2.63 13.13
CA LEU A 175 2.76 -3.81 12.32
C LEU A 175 2.67 -5.09 13.17
N SER A 176 3.43 -5.16 14.28
CA SER A 176 3.66 -6.41 14.99
C SER A 176 3.20 -6.44 16.45
N MET A 177 2.71 -5.33 17.02
CA MET A 177 2.41 -5.23 18.46
C MET A 177 1.46 -6.33 18.96
N ASN A 178 0.52 -6.74 18.11
CA ASN A 178 -0.49 -7.75 18.40
C ASN A 178 -0.13 -9.16 17.89
N VAL A 179 1.14 -9.44 17.57
CA VAL A 179 1.55 -10.75 17.02
C VAL A 179 1.19 -11.91 17.95
N ALA A 180 1.27 -11.71 19.27
CA ALA A 180 0.95 -12.73 20.26
C ALA A 180 -0.55 -13.07 20.34
N ILE A 181 -1.43 -12.13 19.98
CA ILE A 181 -2.89 -12.26 20.11
C ILE A 181 -3.62 -12.20 18.78
N SER A 182 -2.93 -12.36 17.65
CA SER A 182 -3.56 -12.23 16.32
C SER A 182 -4.71 -13.24 16.12
N GLN A 183 -4.59 -14.43 16.69
CA GLN A 183 -5.67 -15.43 16.68
C GLN A 183 -6.82 -15.06 17.62
N LEU A 184 -6.51 -14.56 18.83
CA LEU A 184 -7.51 -14.08 19.77
C LEU A 184 -8.33 -12.92 19.18
N LEU A 185 -7.68 -11.93 18.57
CA LEU A 185 -8.37 -10.80 17.92
C LEU A 185 -9.34 -11.28 16.84
N ASN A 186 -8.99 -12.30 16.05
CA ASN A 186 -9.89 -12.90 15.07
C ASN A 186 -11.10 -13.58 15.71
N GLN A 187 -10.92 -14.23 16.86
CA GLN A 187 -12.03 -14.82 17.62
C GLN A 187 -12.95 -13.73 18.17
N LEU A 188 -12.37 -12.71 18.82
CA LEU A 188 -13.09 -11.58 19.41
C LEU A 188 -13.89 -10.80 18.36
N ALA A 189 -13.37 -10.61 17.15
CA ALA A 189 -14.09 -9.96 16.06
C ALA A 189 -15.38 -10.69 15.64
N SER A 190 -15.52 -11.97 15.97
CA SER A 190 -16.75 -12.76 15.72
C SER A 190 -17.58 -13.01 16.98
N GLN A 191 -17.06 -12.62 18.15
CA GLN A 191 -17.63 -12.90 19.45
C GLN A 191 -18.66 -11.83 19.84
N ARG A 192 -19.84 -12.26 20.29
CA ARG A 192 -20.88 -11.34 20.81
C ARG A 192 -20.84 -11.17 22.33
N GLN A 193 -20.18 -12.10 23.01
CA GLN A 193 -20.07 -12.10 24.46
C GLN A 193 -18.85 -11.28 24.91
N PRO A 194 -18.87 -10.68 26.12
CA PRO A 194 -17.68 -10.09 26.70
C PRO A 194 -16.51 -11.08 26.78
N MET A 195 -15.27 -10.58 26.83
CA MET A 195 -14.08 -11.42 27.00
C MET A 195 -14.18 -12.26 28.27
N SER A 196 -13.91 -13.56 28.13
CA SER A 196 -13.72 -14.46 29.28
C SER A 196 -12.43 -14.11 30.04
N LEU A 197 -12.32 -14.54 31.29
CA LEU A 197 -11.11 -14.30 32.10
C LEU A 197 -9.82 -14.76 31.39
N PRO A 198 -9.74 -15.95 30.77
CA PRO A 198 -8.53 -16.36 30.03
C PRO A 198 -8.19 -15.43 28.86
N GLN A 199 -9.20 -14.92 28.15
CA GLN A 199 -8.98 -13.96 27.05
C GLN A 199 -8.47 -12.61 27.57
N GLN A 200 -8.94 -12.17 28.75
CA GLN A 200 -8.43 -10.96 29.40
C GLN A 200 -6.98 -11.14 29.86
N GLU A 201 -6.64 -12.31 30.42
CA GLU A 201 -5.26 -12.63 30.80
C GLU A 201 -4.32 -12.65 29.59
N GLU A 202 -4.76 -13.24 28.48
CA GLU A 202 -4.00 -13.24 27.22
C GLU A 202 -3.83 -11.82 26.68
N MET A 203 -4.88 -10.99 26.74
CA MET A 203 -4.82 -9.57 26.37
C MET A 203 -3.82 -8.80 27.23
N VAL A 204 -3.78 -9.01 28.54
CA VAL A 204 -2.81 -8.31 29.41
C VAL A 204 -1.37 -8.79 29.17
N ALA A 205 -1.17 -10.07 28.87
CA ALA A 205 0.16 -10.66 28.68
C ALA A 205 0.77 -10.37 27.29
N HIS A 206 -0.05 -10.05 26.29
CA HIS A 206 0.42 -9.99 24.90
C HIS A 206 1.54 -8.98 24.61
N PRO A 207 1.68 -7.82 25.28
CA PRO A 207 2.78 -6.89 24.97
C PRO A 207 4.15 -7.52 25.24
N VAL A 208 4.26 -8.25 26.36
CA VAL A 208 5.50 -8.96 26.74
C VAL A 208 5.72 -10.17 25.85
N LEU A 209 4.68 -10.99 25.64
CA LEU A 209 4.77 -12.19 24.79
C LEU A 209 5.07 -11.83 23.33
N GLY A 210 4.47 -10.75 22.82
CA GLY A 210 4.69 -10.25 21.46
C GLY A 210 6.15 -9.83 21.27
N SER A 211 6.72 -9.10 22.23
CA SER A 211 8.14 -8.75 22.21
C SER A 211 9.04 -9.99 22.25
N ALA A 212 8.73 -10.98 23.09
CA ALA A 212 9.50 -12.23 23.15
C ALA A 212 9.46 -13.01 21.82
N ILE A 213 8.29 -13.13 21.19
CA ILE A 213 8.13 -13.75 19.86
C ILE A 213 9.00 -13.02 18.81
N LEU A 214 9.00 -11.69 18.83
CA LEU A 214 9.78 -10.89 17.89
C LEU A 214 11.29 -11.06 18.10
N ARG A 215 11.76 -11.16 19.34
CA ARG A 215 13.17 -11.44 19.65
C ARG A 215 13.60 -12.79 19.11
N GLU A 216 12.80 -13.83 19.36
CA GLU A 216 13.05 -15.18 18.84
C GLU A 216 13.04 -15.20 17.30
N ALA A 217 12.20 -14.38 16.69
CA ALA A 217 12.14 -14.21 15.24
C ALA A 217 13.31 -13.42 14.64
N GLY A 218 14.22 -12.88 15.47
CA GLY A 218 15.41 -12.14 15.05
C GLY A 218 15.24 -10.63 14.92
N VAL A 219 14.15 -10.04 15.44
CA VAL A 219 14.06 -8.58 15.60
C VAL A 219 15.01 -8.19 16.74
N THR A 220 15.93 -7.27 16.48
CA THR A 220 16.98 -6.84 17.43
C THR A 220 16.87 -5.36 17.82
N ASP A 221 15.87 -4.66 17.28
CA ASP A 221 15.64 -3.24 17.53
C ASP A 221 15.00 -3.03 18.92
N GLU A 222 15.80 -2.59 19.89
CA GLU A 222 15.34 -2.34 21.26
C GLU A 222 14.26 -1.27 21.37
N HIS A 223 14.25 -0.28 20.47
CA HIS A 223 13.19 0.73 20.43
C HIS A 223 11.88 0.09 20.00
N TRP A 224 11.90 -0.73 18.94
CA TRP A 224 10.73 -1.51 18.53
C TRP A 224 10.19 -2.37 19.68
N HIS A 225 11.07 -3.11 20.39
CA HIS A 225 10.66 -3.92 21.53
C HIS A 225 10.04 -3.11 22.65
N LEU A 226 10.61 -1.95 23.00
CA LEU A 226 10.05 -1.04 23.99
C LEU A 226 8.61 -0.67 23.61
N LEU A 227 8.40 -0.22 22.37
CA LEU A 227 7.08 0.20 21.88
C LEU A 227 6.05 -0.93 21.95
N VAL A 228 6.41 -2.14 21.52
CA VAL A 228 5.52 -3.31 21.60
C VAL A 228 5.17 -3.63 23.04
N GLN A 229 6.09 -3.50 23.99
CA GLN A 229 5.84 -3.84 25.39
C GLN A 229 4.98 -2.81 26.13
N THR A 230 5.04 -1.53 25.73
CA THR A 230 4.44 -0.44 26.51
C THR A 230 3.33 0.31 25.79
N HIS A 231 2.78 -0.22 24.68
CA HIS A 231 1.76 0.49 23.89
C HIS A 231 0.39 0.62 24.60
N HIS A 232 0.15 -0.17 25.65
CA HIS A 232 -1.04 -0.08 26.49
C HIS A 232 -0.81 0.65 27.82
N GLU A 233 0.39 1.20 28.05
CA GLU A 233 0.65 2.03 29.22
C GLU A 233 -0.07 3.38 29.13
N GLN A 234 -0.55 3.89 30.26
CA GLN A 234 -1.35 5.12 30.35
C GLN A 234 -0.75 6.08 31.36
N ASP A 235 -0.86 7.39 31.09
CA ASP A 235 -0.21 8.44 31.88
C ASP A 235 -0.56 8.42 33.38
N ASP A 236 -1.72 7.87 33.74
CA ASP A 236 -2.23 7.74 35.11
C ASP A 236 -1.82 6.43 35.81
N GLY A 237 -1.04 5.57 35.16
CA GLY A 237 -0.58 4.28 35.68
C GLY A 237 -1.61 3.16 35.60
N GLN A 238 -2.79 3.41 35.01
CA GLN A 238 -3.86 2.41 34.87
C GLN A 238 -3.66 1.47 33.67
N GLY A 239 -2.59 1.69 32.90
CA GLY A 239 -2.19 0.85 31.79
C GLY A 239 -1.51 -0.46 32.24
N TYR A 240 -1.06 -1.22 31.25
CA TYR A 240 -0.43 -2.53 31.47
C TYR A 240 0.67 -2.76 30.43
N PRO A 241 1.64 -3.67 30.68
CA PRO A 241 1.73 -4.62 31.80
C PRO A 241 2.41 -4.10 33.08
N ALA A 242 3.14 -2.99 33.02
CA ALA A 242 3.97 -2.49 34.11
C ALA A 242 3.31 -1.37 34.94
N GLY A 243 2.25 -0.73 34.43
CA GLY A 243 1.54 0.35 35.14
C GLY A 243 2.39 1.61 35.21
N LEU A 244 3.05 1.95 34.10
CA LEU A 244 3.97 3.09 34.00
C LEU A 244 3.22 4.41 34.09
N HIS A 245 3.82 5.41 34.72
CA HIS A 245 3.29 6.77 34.75
C HIS A 245 3.86 7.63 33.61
N ALA A 246 3.26 8.80 33.41
CA ALA A 246 3.57 9.75 32.35
C ALA A 246 5.08 9.95 32.04
N ASP A 247 5.94 10.12 33.04
CA ASP A 247 7.36 10.41 32.80
C ASP A 247 8.18 9.16 32.43
N GLU A 248 7.60 7.97 32.59
CA GLU A 248 8.21 6.66 32.31
C GLU A 248 7.82 6.14 30.92
N ILE A 249 6.71 6.61 30.35
CA ILE A 249 6.23 6.18 29.04
C ILE A 249 6.92 6.96 27.94
N HIS A 250 7.63 6.23 27.08
CA HIS A 250 8.30 6.82 25.93
C HIS A 250 7.30 7.55 25.00
N PRO A 251 7.62 8.76 24.48
CA PRO A 251 6.68 9.52 23.65
C PRO A 251 6.14 8.78 22.42
N ASP A 252 6.96 7.92 21.81
CA ASP A 252 6.53 7.09 20.67
C ASP A 252 5.56 5.97 21.10
N ALA A 253 5.67 5.46 22.34
CA ALA A 253 4.72 4.47 22.86
C ALA A 253 3.36 5.12 23.13
N ARG A 254 3.35 6.36 23.64
CA ARG A 254 2.11 7.15 23.75
C ARG A 254 1.46 7.41 22.41
N LEU A 255 2.25 7.74 21.39
CA LEU A 255 1.74 7.92 20.03
C LEU A 255 1.16 6.61 19.49
N LEU A 256 1.85 5.49 19.69
CA LEU A 256 1.38 4.15 19.33
C LEU A 256 0.05 3.82 20.02
N GLY A 257 -0.04 3.95 21.35
CA GLY A 257 -1.25 3.68 22.12
C GLY A 257 -2.42 4.58 21.76
N LEU A 258 -2.18 5.88 21.50
CA LEU A 258 -3.22 6.79 20.99
C LEU A 258 -3.75 6.31 19.63
N VAL A 259 -2.86 5.97 18.70
CA VAL A 259 -3.25 5.51 17.36
C VAL A 259 -3.99 4.17 17.43
N ASP A 260 -3.53 3.27 18.29
CA ASP A 260 -4.17 1.98 18.55
C ASP A 260 -5.62 2.16 19.01
N LEU A 261 -5.85 2.96 20.06
CA LEU A 261 -7.17 3.32 20.56
C LEU A 261 -8.05 3.94 19.47
N LEU A 262 -7.53 4.88 18.69
CA LEU A 262 -8.30 5.54 17.62
C LEU A 262 -8.69 4.57 16.52
N CYS A 263 -7.78 3.69 16.11
CA CYS A 263 -8.07 2.65 15.15
C CYS A 263 -9.12 1.67 15.68
N GLU A 264 -9.22 1.43 16.98
CA GLU A 264 -10.34 0.66 17.54
C GLU A 264 -11.67 1.44 17.40
N GLN A 265 -11.68 2.72 17.78
CA GLN A 265 -12.89 3.56 17.74
C GLN A 265 -13.47 3.73 16.33
N PHE A 266 -12.61 3.89 15.31
CA PHE A 266 -13.04 4.07 13.92
C PHE A 266 -13.79 2.86 13.34
N TYR A 267 -13.62 1.65 13.91
CA TYR A 267 -14.23 0.42 13.38
C TYR A 267 -14.98 -0.38 14.44
N SER A 268 -15.34 0.27 15.55
CA SER A 268 -16.31 -0.28 16.50
C SER A 268 -17.64 -0.57 15.81
N ASP A 269 -18.45 -1.49 16.34
CA ASP A 269 -19.79 -1.83 15.80
C ASP A 269 -20.76 -0.64 15.75
N ALA A 270 -20.49 0.41 16.55
CA ALA A 270 -21.23 1.67 16.53
C ALA A 270 -20.75 2.65 15.43
N ALA A 271 -19.65 2.31 14.74
CA ALA A 271 -18.95 3.00 13.65
C ALA A 271 -19.23 4.51 13.60
N LEU A 272 -18.71 5.22 14.61
CA LEU A 272 -18.67 6.67 14.59
C LEU A 272 -17.95 7.15 13.32
N LEU A 273 -18.49 8.20 12.70
CA LEU A 273 -17.84 8.81 11.55
C LEU A 273 -16.45 9.31 11.97
N PRO A 274 -15.43 9.30 11.09
CA PRO A 274 -14.09 9.73 11.46
C PRO A 274 -14.06 11.11 12.13
N SER A 275 -14.87 12.06 11.61
CA SER A 275 -15.06 13.38 12.21
C SER A 275 -15.61 13.37 13.65
N GLN A 276 -16.45 12.40 13.99
CA GLN A 276 -17.03 12.25 15.33
C GLN A 276 -15.99 11.72 16.31
N VAL A 277 -15.24 10.67 15.94
CA VAL A 277 -14.13 10.14 16.75
C VAL A 277 -13.08 11.23 17.01
N MET A 278 -12.69 11.97 15.97
CA MET A 278 -11.76 13.09 16.10
C MET A 278 -12.29 14.20 17.02
N ALA A 279 -13.60 14.47 16.98
CA ALA A 279 -14.22 15.45 17.85
C ALA A 279 -14.28 14.96 19.31
N SER A 280 -14.53 13.67 19.55
CA SER A 280 -14.48 13.05 20.89
C SER A 280 -13.07 13.06 21.46
N LEU A 281 -12.04 12.78 20.64
CA LEU A 281 -10.65 12.94 21.05
C LEU A 281 -10.35 14.38 21.48
N PHE A 282 -10.76 15.36 20.68
CA PHE A 282 -10.54 16.77 20.98
C PHE A 282 -11.23 17.23 22.28
N ARG A 283 -12.40 16.66 22.58
CA ARG A 283 -13.13 16.91 23.84
C ARG A 283 -12.58 16.13 25.04
N GLY A 284 -11.59 15.26 24.85
CA GLY A 284 -11.02 14.43 25.92
C GLY A 284 -11.92 13.27 26.34
N GLU A 285 -12.91 12.90 25.54
CA GLU A 285 -13.85 11.80 25.84
C GLU A 285 -13.21 10.42 25.66
N LEU A 286 -12.08 10.35 24.96
CA LEU A 286 -11.32 9.11 24.72
C LEU A 286 -10.13 8.96 25.67
N GLY A 287 -10.09 9.74 26.75
CA GLY A 287 -8.95 9.81 27.67
C GLY A 287 -8.09 11.06 27.46
N GLN A 288 -7.17 11.28 28.39
CA GLN A 288 -6.26 12.42 28.36
C GLN A 288 -4.98 12.04 27.63
N PHE A 289 -4.67 12.78 26.57
CA PHE A 289 -3.42 12.64 25.82
C PHE A 289 -2.70 13.97 25.75
N PRO A 290 -1.35 13.97 25.63
CA PRO A 290 -0.59 15.19 25.44
C PRO A 290 -1.16 16.04 24.28
N PRO A 291 -1.46 17.33 24.49
CA PRO A 291 -2.07 18.19 23.46
C PRO A 291 -1.27 18.25 22.15
N ALA A 292 0.04 18.06 22.21
CA ALA A 292 0.91 17.99 21.04
C ALA A 292 0.57 16.79 20.13
N LEU A 293 0.26 15.61 20.70
CA LEU A 293 -0.11 14.42 19.94
C LEU A 293 -1.50 14.58 19.29
N VAL A 294 -2.46 15.11 20.05
CA VAL A 294 -3.81 15.41 19.52
C VAL A 294 -3.71 16.43 18.37
N SER A 295 -2.89 17.48 18.54
CA SER A 295 -2.64 18.47 17.48
C SER A 295 -1.99 17.87 16.25
N LEU A 296 -1.01 16.98 16.42
CA LEU A 296 -0.34 16.28 15.32
C LEU A 296 -1.36 15.47 14.50
N LEU A 297 -2.22 14.73 15.19
CA LEU A 297 -3.27 13.92 14.57
C LEU A 297 -4.28 14.77 13.80
N ILE A 298 -4.80 15.85 14.39
CA ILE A 298 -5.75 16.75 13.73
C ILE A 298 -5.12 17.38 12.49
N LYS A 299 -3.84 17.76 12.56
CA LYS A 299 -3.12 18.34 11.43
C LYS A 299 -2.90 17.33 10.29
N GLU A 300 -2.71 16.04 10.60
CA GLU A 300 -2.55 14.99 9.59
C GLU A 300 -3.89 14.55 9.00
N MET A 301 -4.89 14.30 9.84
CA MET A 301 -6.20 13.78 9.43
C MET A 301 -7.11 14.86 8.84
N GLY A 302 -7.02 16.10 9.34
CA GLY A 302 -8.03 17.12 9.10
C GLY A 302 -9.36 16.79 9.78
N ILE A 303 -10.40 17.59 9.52
CA ILE A 303 -11.76 17.34 10.04
C ILE A 303 -12.46 16.25 9.22
N TYR A 304 -12.22 16.26 7.91
CA TYR A 304 -12.74 15.28 6.96
C TYR A 304 -11.56 14.60 6.25
N PRO A 305 -10.99 13.52 6.82
CA PRO A 305 -9.87 12.82 6.19
C PRO A 305 -10.28 12.23 4.83
N PRO A 306 -9.33 12.09 3.88
CA PRO A 306 -9.53 11.29 2.67
C PRO A 306 -10.20 9.95 2.97
N GLY A 307 -11.19 9.58 2.16
CA GLY A 307 -12.07 8.42 2.41
C GLY A 307 -13.34 8.74 3.20
N SER A 308 -13.45 9.92 3.83
CA SER A 308 -14.70 10.35 4.50
C SER A 308 -15.78 10.68 3.48
N PHE A 309 -17.03 10.33 3.79
CA PHE A 309 -18.19 10.73 3.00
C PHE A 309 -18.83 11.99 3.58
N VAL A 310 -19.22 12.91 2.70
CA VAL A 310 -19.74 14.23 3.07
C VAL A 310 -20.91 14.65 2.18
N ARG A 311 -21.80 15.47 2.73
CA ARG A 311 -22.80 16.22 1.96
C ARG A 311 -22.28 17.61 1.65
N LEU A 312 -22.40 18.04 0.41
CA LEU A 312 -22.03 19.38 -0.04
C LEU A 312 -23.25 20.31 -0.08
N ALA A 313 -23.01 21.62 -0.05
CA ALA A 313 -24.06 22.63 -0.17
C ALA A 313 -24.82 22.57 -1.52
N SER A 314 -24.23 21.93 -2.53
CA SER A 314 -24.87 21.61 -3.82
C SER A 314 -25.91 20.48 -3.73
N HIS A 315 -26.19 19.95 -2.53
CA HIS A 315 -26.99 18.75 -2.30
C HIS A 315 -26.42 17.50 -3.00
N GLU A 316 -25.10 17.47 -3.18
CA GLU A 316 -24.36 16.30 -3.65
C GLU A 316 -23.81 15.51 -2.46
N ILE A 317 -23.79 14.19 -2.59
CA ILE A 317 -23.02 13.30 -1.73
C ILE A 317 -21.68 13.04 -2.42
N GLY A 318 -20.59 13.19 -1.69
CA GLY A 318 -19.25 12.99 -2.20
C GLY A 318 -18.34 12.27 -1.21
N VAL A 319 -17.17 11.89 -1.70
CA VAL A 319 -16.08 11.32 -0.89
C VAL A 319 -14.89 12.26 -0.92
N VAL A 320 -14.28 12.50 0.23
CA VAL A 320 -13.05 13.29 0.31
C VAL A 320 -11.92 12.54 -0.37
N THR A 321 -11.26 13.19 -1.32
CA THR A 321 -10.13 12.63 -2.06
C THR A 321 -8.79 13.13 -1.54
N HIS A 322 -8.69 14.40 -1.17
CA HIS A 322 -7.45 15.01 -0.70
C HIS A 322 -7.73 15.96 0.45
N SER A 323 -6.80 16.03 1.41
CA SER A 323 -6.79 17.11 2.40
C SER A 323 -6.71 18.47 1.70
N GLY A 324 -7.39 19.47 2.26
CA GLY A 324 -7.28 20.86 1.80
C GLY A 324 -6.16 21.61 2.51
N GLU A 325 -5.89 22.85 2.06
CA GLU A 325 -5.03 23.80 2.79
C GLU A 325 -5.57 24.09 4.20
N LYS A 326 -6.90 24.16 4.34
CA LYS A 326 -7.60 24.27 5.63
C LYS A 326 -8.28 22.95 5.97
N ALA A 327 -8.32 22.62 7.26
CA ALA A 327 -8.84 21.35 7.76
C ALA A 327 -10.32 21.08 7.40
N ASN A 328 -11.11 22.13 7.13
CA ASN A 328 -12.52 22.06 6.74
C ASN A 328 -12.77 22.28 5.24
N GLN A 329 -11.72 22.39 4.41
CA GLN A 329 -11.84 22.67 2.97
C GLN A 329 -11.21 21.56 2.10
N PRO A 330 -11.62 20.29 2.23
CA PRO A 330 -11.06 19.18 1.45
C PRO A 330 -11.43 19.23 -0.05
N ARG A 331 -10.70 18.49 -0.89
CA ARG A 331 -11.13 18.20 -2.27
C ARG A 331 -12.06 17.00 -2.25
N VAL A 332 -13.23 17.12 -2.88
CA VAL A 332 -14.29 16.10 -2.82
C VAL A 332 -14.62 15.58 -4.22
N ALA A 333 -14.69 14.27 -4.40
CA ALA A 333 -15.30 13.69 -5.60
C ALA A 333 -16.80 13.52 -5.35
N ALA A 334 -17.63 14.25 -6.09
CA ALA A 334 -19.07 14.09 -6.05
C ALA A 334 -19.46 12.76 -6.70
N LEU A 335 -20.34 12.03 -6.03
CA LEU A 335 -20.75 10.68 -6.40
C LEU A 335 -22.19 10.64 -6.92
N ARG A 336 -23.07 11.45 -6.33
CA ARG A 336 -24.48 11.58 -6.73
C ARG A 336 -25.11 12.82 -6.12
N LYS A 337 -26.30 13.19 -6.60
CA LYS A 337 -27.23 14.01 -5.80
C LYS A 337 -27.90 13.15 -4.73
N VAL A 338 -28.33 13.77 -3.63
CA VAL A 338 -29.01 13.08 -2.51
C VAL A 338 -30.15 12.17 -3.00
N ASP A 339 -30.97 12.66 -3.94
CA ASP A 339 -32.12 11.94 -4.52
C ASP A 339 -31.87 11.44 -5.94
N GLY A 340 -30.61 11.46 -6.40
CA GLY A 340 -30.22 11.12 -7.77
C GLY A 340 -29.48 9.79 -7.90
N PRO A 341 -29.39 9.25 -9.13
CA PRO A 341 -28.52 8.12 -9.43
C PRO A 341 -27.03 8.51 -9.27
N PRO A 342 -26.13 7.52 -9.09
CA PRO A 342 -24.69 7.74 -9.19
C PRO A 342 -24.28 8.38 -10.51
N TYR A 343 -23.31 9.30 -10.46
CA TYR A 343 -22.68 9.87 -11.63
C TYR A 343 -21.82 8.82 -12.34
N ALA A 344 -21.81 8.88 -13.68
CA ALA A 344 -20.96 8.01 -14.49
C ALA A 344 -19.47 8.38 -14.32
N ASP A 345 -19.18 9.68 -14.37
CA ASP A 345 -17.83 10.24 -14.28
C ASP A 345 -17.52 10.83 -12.91
N VAL A 346 -16.23 10.84 -12.57
CA VAL A 346 -15.73 11.46 -11.34
C VAL A 346 -15.80 12.98 -11.47
N LEU A 347 -16.68 13.61 -10.69
CA LEU A 347 -16.82 15.06 -10.66
C LEU A 347 -16.07 15.64 -9.45
N LEU A 348 -14.88 16.19 -9.66
CA LEU A 348 -14.12 16.85 -8.59
C LEU A 348 -14.76 18.20 -8.22
N ARG A 349 -14.96 18.40 -6.92
CA ARG A 349 -15.50 19.61 -6.30
C ARG A 349 -14.46 20.22 -5.38
N ASP A 350 -14.24 21.52 -5.56
CA ASP A 350 -13.39 22.32 -4.70
C ASP A 350 -14.25 22.96 -3.59
N SER A 351 -14.11 22.46 -2.36
CA SER A 351 -14.94 22.92 -1.24
C SER A 351 -14.62 24.33 -0.76
N ARG A 352 -13.59 24.99 -1.31
CA ARG A 352 -13.36 26.43 -1.13
C ARG A 352 -14.48 27.27 -1.78
N GLN A 353 -15.15 26.72 -2.79
CA GLN A 353 -16.27 27.38 -3.44
C GLN A 353 -17.53 27.25 -2.57
N PRO A 354 -18.28 28.33 -2.29
CA PRO A 354 -19.46 28.29 -1.42
C PRO A 354 -20.52 27.26 -1.81
N ALA A 355 -20.67 26.98 -3.12
CA ALA A 355 -21.60 25.99 -3.64
C ALA A 355 -21.20 24.53 -3.31
N TYR A 356 -19.93 24.28 -3.04
CA TYR A 356 -19.39 22.95 -2.76
C TYR A 356 -18.78 22.83 -1.37
N ARG A 357 -19.06 23.78 -0.47
CA ARG A 357 -18.62 23.66 0.92
C ARG A 357 -19.21 22.40 1.55
N VAL A 358 -18.44 21.75 2.41
CA VAL A 358 -18.91 20.63 3.21
C VAL A 358 -19.96 21.14 4.20
N VAL A 359 -21.13 20.51 4.23
CA VAL A 359 -22.23 20.82 5.16
C VAL A 359 -22.15 19.91 6.37
N GLU A 360 -22.05 18.59 6.13
CA GLU A 360 -22.00 17.59 7.18
C GLU A 360 -21.29 16.31 6.71
N PRO A 361 -20.68 15.54 7.62
CA PRO A 361 -20.24 14.17 7.34
C PRO A 361 -21.47 13.25 7.23
N VAL A 362 -21.39 12.22 6.39
CA VAL A 362 -22.46 11.23 6.21
C VAL A 362 -21.90 9.80 6.24
N ALA A 363 -22.76 8.82 6.51
CA ALA A 363 -22.37 7.42 6.46
C ALA A 363 -22.05 6.97 5.03
N ALA A 364 -21.12 6.02 4.88
CA ALA A 364 -20.75 5.44 3.58
C ALA A 364 -21.96 4.84 2.83
N ALA A 365 -22.91 4.24 3.57
CA ALA A 365 -24.14 3.70 3.01
C ALA A 365 -24.98 4.74 2.25
N THR A 366 -24.93 6.01 2.66
CA THR A 366 -25.65 7.12 2.01
C THR A 366 -25.14 7.40 0.59
N ALA A 367 -23.89 7.05 0.29
CA ALA A 367 -23.30 7.24 -1.02
C ALA A 367 -23.86 6.27 -2.07
N ALA A 368 -24.32 5.08 -1.68
CA ALA A 368 -24.91 4.07 -2.56
C ALA A 368 -24.06 3.73 -3.81
N VAL A 369 -22.72 3.79 -3.68
CA VAL A 369 -21.77 3.44 -4.74
C VAL A 369 -20.97 2.19 -4.38
N LYS A 370 -20.59 1.42 -5.39
CA LYS A 370 -19.74 0.23 -5.21
C LYS A 370 -18.30 0.67 -4.84
N PRO A 371 -17.62 -0.02 -3.91
CA PRO A 371 -16.23 0.29 -3.55
C PRO A 371 -15.26 0.34 -4.75
N ALA A 372 -15.47 -0.50 -5.76
CA ALA A 372 -14.67 -0.52 -6.99
C ALA A 372 -14.72 0.80 -7.79
N TYR A 373 -15.74 1.64 -7.59
CA TYR A 373 -15.79 2.97 -8.19
C TYR A 373 -14.81 3.94 -7.52
N LEU A 374 -14.64 3.80 -6.20
CA LEU A 374 -13.82 4.68 -5.37
C LEU A 374 -12.32 4.48 -5.63
N THR A 375 -11.89 3.27 -6.00
CA THR A 375 -10.47 2.98 -6.26
C THR A 375 -9.88 3.87 -7.34
N ARG A 376 -10.65 4.32 -8.32
CA ARG A 376 -10.15 5.16 -9.41
C ARG A 376 -9.69 6.55 -8.95
N LEU A 377 -10.16 7.02 -7.80
CA LEU A 377 -9.98 8.40 -7.31
C LEU A 377 -8.56 8.76 -6.90
N TRP A 378 -7.74 7.77 -6.53
CA TRP A 378 -6.35 7.97 -6.07
C TRP A 378 -5.31 7.41 -7.04
N THR A 379 -5.66 7.26 -8.31
CA THR A 379 -4.68 6.90 -9.35
C THR A 379 -3.83 8.12 -9.73
N SER A 380 -2.57 7.88 -10.12
CA SER A 380 -1.60 8.94 -10.45
C SER A 380 -1.98 9.87 -11.60
N ARG A 381 -3.16 9.69 -12.22
CA ARG A 381 -3.68 10.53 -13.31
C ARG A 381 -4.64 11.63 -12.83
N LEU A 382 -5.10 11.61 -11.57
CA LEU A 382 -6.06 12.57 -11.01
C LEU A 382 -5.43 13.54 -9.98
N GLY A 383 -4.13 13.38 -9.71
CA GLY A 383 -3.34 14.17 -8.77
C GLY A 383 -2.73 15.40 -9.40
#